data_AF-A0A3S9NMU9-F1
#
_entry.id   AF-A0A3S9NMU9-F1
#
_cell.length_a   1.000
_cell.length_b   1.000
_cell.length_c   1.000
_cell.angle_alpha   90.00
_cell.angle_beta   90.00
_cell.angle_gamma   90.00
#
_symmetry.space_group_name_H-M   'P 1'
#
loop_
_entity.id
_entity.type
_entity.pdbx_description
1 polymer ?
#
loop_
_entity_poly.entity_id
_entity_poly.type
_entity_poly.pdbx_seq_one_letter_code
_entity_poly.pdbx_strand_id
1 'polypeptide(L)'
;MLNTTNPNSYEYHTKHLQVNILGGMKTNKLESLRITMSIQKPESYNVLRHSLDLYNDNQVEKFTRKIAERLEIGTSVTRRTLQDLTKELENYRFLLLEKEASANAPYRKELSAREIKEAETFLRSKDLLKKTNKLIGQSGVIGEENNRQTMFLIFTSRKTNNPLHCISLGSSGTGKTHLQSKVAELIPEEDKVEITVLSANAFYYFNRTELQHKLILIEDLDGAESVLYPLRELQSKKRITKTVVHKDSKGTTKTIHLTVEGPVSVAGCTTQESIYEDNSNRSFLLYIDESEIQDKK
;
A
#
# COMPACT_ATOMS: atom_id res chain seq x y z
N MET A 1 28.54 -3.77 19.98
CA MET A 1 27.87 -3.69 18.65
C MET A 1 26.61 -4.53 18.73
N LEU A 2 25.48 -4.03 18.23
CA LEU A 2 24.21 -4.74 18.25
C LEU A 2 24.20 -5.85 17.18
N ASN A 3 23.97 -7.09 17.57
CA ASN A 3 23.77 -8.22 16.68
C ASN A 3 22.27 -8.48 16.51
N THR A 4 21.78 -8.34 15.28
CA THR A 4 20.36 -8.49 14.92
C THR A 4 20.09 -9.66 13.98
N THR A 5 21.05 -10.59 13.85
CA THR A 5 20.96 -11.75 12.95
C THR A 5 19.71 -12.60 13.22
N ASN A 6 19.32 -12.75 14.48
CA ASN A 6 18.06 -13.38 14.86
C ASN A 6 16.97 -12.31 15.06
N PRO A 7 15.91 -12.29 14.23
CA PRO A 7 14.86 -11.27 14.32
C PRO A 7 14.09 -11.30 15.64
N ASN A 8 14.10 -12.44 16.35
CA ASN A 8 13.41 -12.63 17.62
C ASN A 8 14.31 -12.46 18.85
N SER A 9 15.62 -12.26 18.67
CA SER A 9 16.58 -12.10 19.76
C SER A 9 17.77 -11.25 19.32
N TYR A 10 17.84 -10.00 19.80
CA TYR A 10 19.01 -9.15 19.52
C TYR A 10 20.01 -9.21 20.67
N GLU A 11 21.30 -9.22 20.36
CA GLU A 11 22.35 -9.34 21.35
C GLU A 11 23.21 -8.07 21.35
N TYR A 12 23.48 -7.53 22.53
CA TYR A 12 24.34 -6.37 22.71
C TYR A 12 25.30 -6.63 23.85
N HIS A 13 26.55 -6.89 23.49
CA HIS A 13 27.61 -7.22 24.44
C HIS A 13 28.57 -6.04 24.61
N THR A 14 28.91 -5.77 25.87
CA THR A 14 29.93 -4.82 26.28
C THR A 14 30.95 -5.54 27.15
N LYS A 15 32.02 -4.84 27.57
CA LYS A 15 33.00 -5.37 28.52
C LYS A 15 32.38 -5.80 29.86
N HIS A 16 31.27 -5.17 30.27
CA HIS A 16 30.71 -5.33 31.62
C HIS A 16 29.34 -6.00 31.66
N LEU A 17 28.61 -5.98 30.54
CA LEU A 17 27.20 -6.40 30.46
C LEU A 17 26.94 -7.13 29.15
N GLN A 18 26.20 -8.23 29.24
CA GLN A 18 25.56 -8.92 28.13
C GLN A 18 24.06 -8.63 28.20
N VAL A 19 23.52 -8.03 27.14
CA VAL A 19 22.10 -7.68 27.03
C VAL A 19 21.51 -8.44 25.85
N ASN A 20 20.42 -9.18 26.08
CA ASN A 20 19.63 -9.80 25.02
C ASN A 20 18.23 -9.21 25.01
N ILE A 21 17.76 -8.77 23.85
CA ILE A 21 16.43 -8.21 23.64
C ILE A 21 15.54 -9.31 23.10
N LEU A 22 14.51 -9.63 23.86
CA LEU A 22 13.60 -10.74 23.61
C LEU A 22 12.39 -10.27 22.78
N GLY A 23 12.09 -11.00 21.71
CA GLY A 23 10.94 -10.74 20.85
C GLY A 23 11.14 -9.63 19.83
N GLY A 24 12.40 -9.23 19.59
CA GLY A 24 12.75 -8.21 18.62
C GLY A 24 12.22 -6.81 18.96
N MET A 25 11.98 -5.99 17.94
CA MET A 25 11.47 -4.63 18.07
C MET A 25 10.21 -4.41 17.25
N LYS A 26 9.26 -3.65 17.81
CA LYS A 26 8.06 -3.24 17.10
C LYS A 26 8.32 -1.96 16.30
N THR A 27 7.92 -1.94 15.03
CA THR A 27 8.05 -0.78 14.14
C THR A 27 6.86 0.17 14.24
N ASN A 28 5.69 -0.30 14.67
CA ASN A 28 4.40 0.40 14.61
C ASN A 28 4.20 1.67 15.48
N LYS A 29 4.98 1.90 16.54
CA LYS A 29 4.79 3.04 17.47
C LYS A 29 6.09 3.81 17.70
N LEU A 30 6.37 4.81 16.88
CA LEU A 30 7.68 5.49 16.82
C LEU A 30 8.00 6.31 18.08
N GLU A 31 6.98 6.82 18.76
CA GLU A 31 7.12 7.63 19.98
C GLU A 31 7.49 6.85 21.25
N SER A 32 7.64 5.52 21.15
CA SER A 32 8.06 4.66 22.26
C SER A 32 9.06 3.61 21.79
N LEU A 33 9.96 3.20 22.68
CA LEU A 33 10.89 2.11 22.44
C LEU A 33 10.75 1.07 23.56
N ARG A 34 9.58 0.44 23.59
CA ARG A 34 9.27 -0.61 24.56
C ARG A 34 9.89 -1.93 24.14
N ILE A 35 10.75 -2.46 24.99
CA ILE A 35 11.41 -3.75 24.79
C ILE A 35 11.32 -4.61 26.03
N THR A 36 11.56 -5.90 25.86
CA THR A 36 11.84 -6.82 26.95
C THR A 36 13.27 -7.29 26.80
N MET A 37 14.08 -7.17 27.85
CA MET A 37 15.47 -7.58 27.80
C MET A 37 15.85 -8.48 28.98
N SER A 38 16.82 -9.35 28.74
CA SER A 38 17.61 -10.01 29.77
C SER A 38 19.00 -9.38 29.83
N ILE A 39 19.48 -9.07 31.03
CA ILE A 39 20.79 -8.47 31.25
C ILE A 39 21.55 -9.23 32.33
N GLN A 40 22.83 -9.48 32.09
CA GLN A 40 23.72 -10.21 32.99
C GLN A 40 25.17 -9.70 32.87
N LYS A 41 26.00 -10.03 33.86
CA LYS A 41 27.46 -9.94 33.74
C LYS A 41 27.98 -11.03 32.78
N PRO A 42 29.05 -10.78 32.01
CA PRO A 42 29.77 -11.84 31.33
C PRO A 42 30.14 -12.95 32.31
N GLU A 43 29.97 -14.21 31.90
CA GLU A 43 30.31 -15.40 32.70
C GLU A 43 29.54 -15.53 34.03
N SER A 44 28.44 -14.77 34.20
CA SER A 44 27.58 -14.85 35.38
C SER A 44 26.26 -15.55 35.08
N TYR A 45 25.77 -16.32 36.06
CA TYR A 45 24.45 -16.97 36.01
C TYR A 45 23.32 -16.06 36.51
N ASN A 46 23.63 -14.89 37.06
CA ASN A 46 22.62 -13.98 37.58
C ASN A 46 22.01 -13.14 36.43
N VAL A 47 20.83 -13.55 35.97
CA VAL A 47 20.14 -12.92 34.84
C VAL A 47 18.95 -12.10 35.33
N LEU A 48 18.98 -10.80 35.03
CA LEU A 48 17.87 -9.90 35.28
C LEU A 48 17.01 -9.79 34.02
N ARG A 49 15.71 -10.11 34.11
CA ARG A 49 14.75 -9.90 33.02
C ARG A 49 13.81 -8.74 33.34
N HIS A 50 13.60 -7.84 32.39
CA HIS A 50 12.71 -6.70 32.58
C HIS A 50 12.16 -6.17 31.26
N SER A 51 10.93 -5.66 31.30
CA SER A 51 10.35 -4.88 30.21
C SER A 51 10.26 -3.43 30.64
N LEU A 52 10.71 -2.53 29.76
CA LEU A 52 10.68 -1.09 29.95
C LEU A 52 10.56 -0.37 28.61
N ASP A 53 10.14 0.89 28.67
CA ASP A 53 10.27 1.83 27.56
C ASP A 53 11.58 2.61 27.70
N LEU A 54 12.50 2.44 26.76
CA LEU A 54 13.80 3.10 26.78
C LEU A 54 13.71 4.63 26.61
N TYR A 55 12.59 5.15 26.13
CA TYR A 55 12.36 6.61 26.06
C TYR A 55 11.78 7.18 27.35
N ASN A 56 11.46 6.34 28.34
CA ASN A 56 10.95 6.79 29.63
C ASN A 56 12.08 6.87 30.66
N ASP A 57 12.61 8.07 30.88
CA ASP A 57 13.74 8.33 31.78
C ASP A 57 13.52 7.77 33.20
N ASN A 58 12.32 7.94 33.77
CA ASN A 58 11.98 7.40 35.09
C ASN A 58 12.08 5.87 35.15
N GLN A 59 11.68 5.16 34.09
CA GLN A 59 11.82 3.70 34.03
C GLN A 59 13.28 3.29 33.88
N VAL A 60 14.02 3.97 32.99
CA VAL A 60 15.44 3.73 32.75
C VAL A 60 16.27 3.96 34.02
N GLU A 61 15.98 5.01 34.80
CA GLU A 61 16.69 5.30 36.04
C GLU A 61 16.44 4.23 37.11
N LYS A 62 15.17 3.87 37.33
CA LYS A 62 14.80 2.78 38.27
C LYS A 62 15.45 1.46 37.88
N PHE A 63 15.47 1.16 36.58
CA PHE A 63 16.09 -0.05 36.07
C PHE A 63 17.62 -0.02 36.20
N THR A 64 18.25 1.12 35.96
CA THR A 64 19.69 1.34 36.16
C THR A 64 20.10 1.04 37.59
N ARG A 65 19.36 1.54 38.58
CA ARG A 65 19.61 1.27 40.01
C ARG A 65 19.45 -0.21 40.32
N LYS A 66 18.38 -0.85 39.81
CA LYS A 66 18.12 -2.28 39.99
C LYS A 66 19.24 -3.17 39.41
N ILE A 67 19.76 -2.83 38.24
CA ILE A 67 20.91 -3.51 37.63
C ILE A 67 22.14 -3.31 38.50
N ALA A 68 22.41 -2.08 38.94
CA ALA A 68 23.59 -1.77 39.74
C ALA A 68 23.61 -2.54 41.06
N GLU A 69 22.47 -2.62 41.74
CA GLU A 69 22.32 -3.37 43.00
C GLU A 69 22.44 -4.88 42.79
N ARG A 70 21.72 -5.46 41.81
CA ARG A 70 21.65 -6.92 41.65
C ARG A 70 22.83 -7.53 40.93
N LEU A 71 23.41 -6.79 39.99
CA LEU A 71 24.57 -7.25 39.24
C LEU A 71 25.85 -6.65 39.80
N GLU A 72 25.84 -5.81 40.84
CA GLU A 72 27.03 -5.19 41.44
C GLU A 72 27.90 -4.49 40.38
N ILE A 73 27.28 -3.59 39.60
CA ILE A 73 27.92 -2.79 38.56
C ILE A 73 27.64 -1.31 38.81
N GLY A 74 28.63 -0.45 38.61
CA GLY A 74 28.45 0.99 38.77
C GLY A 74 27.33 1.55 37.89
N THR A 75 26.48 2.39 38.48
CA THR A 75 25.34 3.04 37.80
C THR A 75 25.76 3.82 36.55
N SER A 76 26.95 4.43 36.54
CA SER A 76 27.49 5.13 35.38
C SER A 76 27.75 4.21 34.18
N VAL A 77 28.25 2.99 34.43
CA VAL A 77 28.51 1.98 33.37
C VAL A 77 27.20 1.47 32.80
N THR A 78 26.25 1.15 33.67
CA THR A 78 24.91 0.70 33.27
C THR A 78 24.18 1.77 32.46
N ARG A 79 24.20 3.03 32.93
CA ARG A 79 23.55 4.15 32.23
C ARG A 79 24.13 4.35 30.83
N ARG A 80 25.46 4.36 30.70
CA ARG A 80 26.12 4.47 29.39
C ARG A 80 25.74 3.29 28.48
N THR A 81 25.76 2.07 29.00
CA THR A 81 25.38 0.87 28.24
C THR A 81 23.95 0.96 27.71
N LEU A 82 23.00 1.40 28.54
CA LEU A 82 21.60 1.56 28.11
C LEU A 82 21.44 2.70 27.09
N GLN A 83 22.17 3.81 27.25
CA GLN A 83 22.15 4.91 26.27
C GLN A 83 22.70 4.48 24.91
N ASP A 84 23.84 3.79 24.89
CA ASP A 84 24.43 3.29 23.67
C ASP A 84 23.52 2.23 23.01
N LEU A 85 22.92 1.35 23.81
CA LEU A 85 21.95 0.38 23.32
C LEU A 85 20.73 1.06 22.68
N THR A 86 20.17 2.09 23.32
CA THR A 86 19.04 2.87 22.75
C THR A 86 19.40 3.41 21.37
N LYS A 87 20.59 4.00 21.23
CA LYS A 87 21.07 4.55 19.95
C LYS A 87 21.20 3.46 18.87
N GLU A 88 21.77 2.31 19.21
CA GLU A 88 21.92 1.20 18.26
C GLU A 88 20.56 0.64 17.83
N LEU A 89 19.60 0.58 18.75
CA LEU A 89 18.23 0.16 18.47
C LEU A 89 17.50 1.17 17.58
N GLU A 90 17.66 2.46 17.82
CA GLU A 90 17.11 3.52 16.95
C GLU A 90 17.64 3.37 15.51
N ASN A 91 18.96 3.25 15.35
CA ASN A 91 19.59 3.05 14.05
C ASN A 91 19.05 1.80 13.33
N TYR A 92 18.95 0.68 14.05
CA TYR A 92 18.41 -0.54 13.48
C TYR A 92 16.92 -0.42 13.14
N ARG A 93 16.14 0.32 13.93
CA ARG A 93 14.72 0.60 13.65
C ARG A 93 14.53 1.35 12.34
N PHE A 94 15.40 2.33 12.06
CA PHE A 94 15.38 3.03 10.76
C PHE A 94 15.62 2.05 9.60
N LEU A 95 16.60 1.15 9.71
CA LEU A 95 16.85 0.12 8.70
C LEU A 95 15.68 -0.85 8.52
N LEU A 96 14.99 -1.24 9.60
CA LEU A 96 13.79 -2.05 9.53
C LEU A 96 12.65 -1.34 8.80
N LEU A 97 12.42 -0.05 9.10
CA LEU A 97 11.39 0.75 8.43
C LEU A 97 11.70 0.93 6.94
N GLU A 98 12.95 1.18 6.58
CA GLU A 98 13.36 1.22 5.16
C GLU A 98 13.18 -0.12 4.46
N LYS A 99 13.50 -1.23 5.15
CA LYS A 99 13.30 -2.58 4.62
C LYS A 99 11.82 -2.93 4.47
N GLU A 100 10.96 -2.56 5.43
CA GLU A 100 9.51 -2.72 5.33
C GLU A 100 8.93 -1.86 4.20
N ALA A 101 9.40 -0.62 4.05
CA ALA A 101 9.00 0.25 2.95
C ALA A 101 9.45 -0.30 1.58
N SER A 102 10.65 -0.88 1.50
CA SER A 102 11.20 -1.47 0.27
C SER A 102 10.57 -2.82 -0.07
N ALA A 103 10.28 -3.66 0.93
CA ALA A 103 9.63 -4.96 0.74
C ALA A 103 8.16 -4.82 0.29
N ASN A 104 7.49 -3.75 0.71
CA ASN A 104 6.14 -3.40 0.27
C ASN A 104 6.15 -2.45 -0.94
N ALA A 105 7.32 -2.10 -1.48
CA ALA A 105 7.38 -1.30 -2.70
C ALA A 105 6.90 -2.17 -3.87
N PRO A 106 5.91 -1.73 -4.64
CA PRO A 106 5.43 -2.52 -5.77
C PRO A 106 6.56 -2.67 -6.79
N TYR A 107 6.77 -3.91 -7.27
CA TYR A 107 7.75 -4.20 -8.31
C TYR A 107 7.46 -3.34 -9.53
N ARG A 108 8.47 -2.59 -9.99
CA ARG A 108 8.40 -1.82 -11.23
C ARG A 108 9.37 -2.44 -12.22
N LYS A 109 8.86 -2.90 -13.36
CA LYS A 109 9.72 -3.38 -14.43
C LYS A 109 10.48 -2.19 -15.04
N GLU A 110 11.80 -2.20 -14.90
CA GLU A 110 12.66 -1.31 -15.68
C GLU A 110 12.90 -1.91 -17.06
N LEU A 111 12.56 -1.14 -18.11
CA LEU A 111 12.76 -1.56 -19.48
C LEU A 111 14.23 -1.40 -19.88
N SER A 112 14.79 -2.40 -20.55
CA SER A 112 16.11 -2.30 -21.17
C SER A 112 16.10 -1.30 -22.34
N ALA A 113 17.28 -0.79 -22.72
CA ALA A 113 17.41 0.13 -23.85
C ALA A 113 16.86 -0.47 -25.17
N ARG A 114 16.95 -1.80 -25.32
CA ARG A 114 16.37 -2.52 -26.46
C ARG A 114 14.84 -2.50 -26.42
N GLU A 115 14.24 -2.85 -25.28
CA GLU A 115 12.78 -2.84 -25.10
C GLU A 115 12.20 -1.43 -25.30
N ILE A 116 12.89 -0.39 -24.79
CA ILE A 116 12.49 1.00 -24.99
C ILE A 116 12.47 1.33 -26.49
N LYS A 117 13.54 0.99 -27.23
CA LYS A 117 13.62 1.26 -28.67
C LYS A 117 12.55 0.51 -29.47
N GLU A 118 12.26 -0.74 -29.11
CA GLU A 118 11.20 -1.53 -29.73
C GLU A 118 9.82 -0.90 -29.46
N ALA A 119 9.55 -0.49 -28.22
CA ALA A 119 8.32 0.20 -27.84
C ALA A 119 8.15 1.56 -28.57
N GLU A 120 9.19 2.38 -28.61
CA GLU A 120 9.17 3.67 -29.31
C GLU A 120 8.93 3.50 -30.82
N THR A 121 9.53 2.48 -31.42
CA THR A 121 9.32 2.16 -32.85
C THR A 121 7.86 1.79 -33.10
N PHE A 122 7.27 0.98 -32.21
CA PHE A 122 5.85 0.63 -32.29
C PHE A 122 4.95 1.85 -32.14
N LEU A 123 5.20 2.70 -31.15
CA LEU A 123 4.43 3.91 -30.86
C LEU A 123 4.47 4.94 -32.00
N ARG A 124 5.53 4.95 -32.81
CA ARG A 124 5.65 5.83 -33.99
C ARG A 124 5.03 5.25 -35.27
N SER A 125 4.53 4.02 -35.21
CA SER A 125 4.05 3.34 -36.41
C SER A 125 2.71 3.90 -36.89
N LYS A 126 2.49 3.91 -38.21
CA LYS A 126 1.20 4.26 -38.81
C LYS A 126 0.10 3.30 -38.34
N ASP A 127 -1.14 3.78 -38.27
CA ASP A 127 -2.30 3.00 -37.81
C ASP A 127 -2.13 2.37 -36.42
N LEU A 128 -1.44 3.07 -35.51
CA LEU A 128 -1.12 2.61 -34.15
C LEU A 128 -2.33 1.97 -33.46
N LEU A 129 -3.47 2.65 -33.46
CA LEU A 129 -4.70 2.16 -32.83
C LEU A 129 -5.14 0.81 -33.38
N LYS A 130 -5.17 0.63 -34.71
CA LYS A 130 -5.57 -0.65 -35.33
C LYS A 130 -4.60 -1.77 -34.95
N LYS A 131 -3.29 -1.48 -34.94
CA LYS A 131 -2.25 -2.44 -34.53
C LYS A 131 -2.38 -2.83 -33.06
N THR A 132 -2.54 -1.85 -32.18
CA THR A 132 -2.79 -2.09 -30.75
C THR A 132 -4.02 -2.95 -30.57
N ASN A 133 -5.12 -2.63 -31.25
CA ASN A 133 -6.36 -3.41 -31.14
C ASN A 133 -6.17 -4.88 -31.59
N LYS A 134 -5.40 -5.11 -32.66
CA LYS A 134 -5.04 -6.46 -33.08
C LYS A 134 -4.22 -7.21 -32.03
N LEU A 135 -3.25 -6.54 -31.39
CA LEU A 135 -2.46 -7.13 -30.30
C LEU A 135 -3.30 -7.45 -29.07
N ILE A 136 -4.25 -6.59 -28.70
CA ILE A 136 -5.23 -6.84 -27.63
C ILE A 136 -6.07 -8.09 -27.95
N GLY A 137 -6.49 -8.26 -29.20
CA GLY A 137 -7.18 -9.49 -29.61
C GLY A 137 -6.31 -10.73 -29.46
N GLN A 138 -5.03 -10.63 -29.83
CA GLN A 138 -4.06 -11.73 -29.72
C GLN A 138 -3.70 -12.08 -28.27
N SER A 139 -3.90 -11.17 -27.31
CA SER A 139 -3.67 -11.44 -25.88
C SER A 139 -4.84 -12.19 -25.21
N GLY A 140 -5.91 -12.51 -25.95
CA GLY A 140 -7.02 -13.34 -25.46
C GLY A 140 -8.36 -12.61 -25.30
N VAL A 141 -8.47 -11.34 -25.69
CA VAL A 141 -9.76 -10.61 -25.71
C VAL A 141 -10.40 -10.76 -27.09
N ILE A 142 -11.08 -11.88 -27.36
CA ILE A 142 -11.76 -12.12 -28.65
C ILE A 142 -13.09 -11.35 -28.67
N GLY A 143 -13.48 -10.79 -29.83
CA GLY A 143 -14.67 -9.96 -29.96
C GLY A 143 -14.51 -8.54 -29.37
N GLU A 144 -15.64 -7.83 -29.19
CA GLU A 144 -15.70 -6.53 -28.50
C GLU A 144 -14.70 -5.49 -29.02
N GLU A 145 -14.41 -5.50 -30.32
CA GLU A 145 -13.24 -4.80 -30.88
C GLU A 145 -13.23 -3.30 -30.60
N ASN A 146 -14.41 -2.66 -30.62
CA ASN A 146 -14.55 -1.24 -30.30
C ASN A 146 -14.48 -1.00 -28.78
N ASN A 147 -15.16 -1.82 -27.99
CA ASN A 147 -15.20 -1.68 -26.53
C ASN A 147 -13.84 -1.97 -25.89
N ARG A 148 -13.15 -3.04 -26.28
CA ARG A 148 -11.81 -3.38 -25.75
C ARG A 148 -10.78 -2.29 -26.04
N GLN A 149 -10.83 -1.69 -27.24
CA GLN A 149 -9.92 -0.59 -27.61
C GLN A 149 -10.26 0.68 -26.84
N THR A 150 -11.54 1.03 -26.75
CA THR A 150 -12.01 2.21 -26.00
C THR A 150 -11.63 2.09 -24.53
N MET A 151 -11.88 0.93 -23.93
CA MET A 151 -11.53 0.62 -22.55
C MET A 151 -10.02 0.70 -22.31
N PHE A 152 -9.19 0.16 -23.19
CA PHE A 152 -7.73 0.26 -23.09
C PHE A 152 -7.24 1.72 -23.11
N LEU A 153 -7.83 2.58 -23.96
CA LEU A 153 -7.51 4.00 -24.00
C LEU A 153 -7.92 4.72 -22.72
N ILE A 154 -9.11 4.39 -22.19
CA ILE A 154 -9.59 4.90 -20.90
C ILE A 154 -8.64 4.50 -19.78
N PHE A 155 -8.22 3.23 -19.70
CA PHE A 155 -7.29 2.76 -18.66
C PHE A 155 -5.91 3.41 -18.76
N THR A 156 -5.46 3.69 -19.98
CA THR A 156 -4.17 4.37 -20.22
C THR A 156 -4.24 5.85 -19.85
N SER A 157 -5.42 6.48 -19.95
CA SER A 157 -5.62 7.88 -19.59
C SER A 157 -5.32 8.20 -18.11
N ARG A 158 -5.19 7.19 -17.23
CA ARG A 158 -4.75 7.34 -15.83
C ARG A 158 -3.44 8.11 -15.67
N LYS A 159 -2.57 8.08 -16.69
CA LYS A 159 -1.29 8.81 -16.71
C LYS A 159 -1.44 10.29 -17.09
N THR A 160 -2.64 10.73 -17.46
CA THR A 160 -2.93 12.12 -17.81
C THR A 160 -3.44 12.90 -16.60
N ASN A 161 -3.53 14.23 -16.74
CA ASN A 161 -4.05 15.10 -15.69
C ASN A 161 -5.57 14.97 -15.50
N ASN A 162 -6.31 14.54 -16.53
CA ASN A 162 -7.76 14.35 -16.50
C ASN A 162 -8.08 12.96 -17.07
N PRO A 163 -7.90 11.89 -16.28
CA PRO A 163 -8.25 10.55 -16.74
C PRO A 163 -9.72 10.43 -17.06
N LEU A 164 -10.01 9.48 -17.94
CA LEU A 164 -11.34 9.05 -18.29
C LEU A 164 -11.74 7.90 -17.37
N HIS A 165 -13.05 7.65 -17.31
CA HIS A 165 -13.65 6.58 -16.53
C HIS A 165 -14.62 5.82 -17.42
N CYS A 166 -14.87 4.55 -17.14
CA CYS A 166 -15.87 3.78 -17.88
C CYS A 166 -16.70 2.88 -16.99
N ILE A 167 -17.89 2.56 -17.46
CA ILE A 167 -18.78 1.60 -16.84
C ILE A 167 -19.26 0.65 -17.94
N SER A 168 -19.08 -0.64 -17.72
CA SER A 168 -19.60 -1.67 -18.62
C SER A 168 -21.02 -2.02 -18.20
N LEU A 169 -21.96 -1.92 -19.15
CA LEU A 169 -23.39 -2.21 -19.02
C LEU A 169 -23.77 -3.44 -19.86
N GLY A 170 -24.71 -4.22 -19.36
CA GLY A 170 -25.20 -5.43 -20.02
C GLY A 170 -25.81 -6.41 -19.03
N SER A 171 -26.49 -7.43 -19.54
CA SER A 171 -27.18 -8.43 -18.70
C SER A 171 -26.19 -9.29 -17.89
N SER A 172 -26.62 -9.90 -16.78
CA SER A 172 -25.73 -10.80 -16.04
C SER A 172 -25.25 -11.95 -16.93
N GLY A 173 -23.98 -12.33 -16.82
CA GLY A 173 -23.38 -13.40 -17.63
C GLY A 173 -22.89 -13.02 -19.02
N THR A 174 -23.04 -11.77 -19.48
CA THR A 174 -22.67 -11.35 -20.84
C THR A 174 -21.18 -11.05 -21.05
N GLY A 175 -20.32 -11.40 -20.09
CA GLY A 175 -18.87 -11.20 -20.23
C GLY A 175 -18.35 -9.80 -19.91
N LYS A 176 -19.16 -8.89 -19.33
CA LYS A 176 -18.72 -7.55 -18.84
C LYS A 176 -17.43 -7.60 -18.02
N THR A 177 -17.47 -8.37 -16.93
CA THR A 177 -16.34 -8.52 -16.00
C THR A 177 -15.16 -9.17 -16.72
N HIS A 178 -15.41 -10.13 -17.61
CA HIS A 178 -14.35 -10.77 -18.38
C HIS A 178 -13.62 -9.77 -19.31
N LEU A 179 -14.36 -8.95 -20.06
CA LEU A 179 -13.79 -7.91 -20.90
C LEU A 179 -12.95 -6.92 -20.06
N GLN A 180 -13.52 -6.43 -18.96
CA GLN A 180 -12.85 -5.50 -18.06
C GLN A 180 -11.56 -6.08 -17.48
N SER A 181 -11.61 -7.28 -16.91
CA SER A 181 -10.46 -7.95 -16.30
C SER A 181 -9.37 -8.24 -17.33
N LYS A 182 -9.74 -8.71 -18.54
CA LYS A 182 -8.73 -9.03 -19.57
C LYS A 182 -8.06 -7.80 -20.16
N VAL A 183 -8.80 -6.71 -20.36
CA VAL A 183 -8.18 -5.44 -20.79
C VAL A 183 -7.33 -4.86 -19.65
N ALA A 184 -7.74 -5.07 -18.39
CA ALA A 184 -6.97 -4.65 -17.23
C ALA A 184 -5.64 -5.39 -17.09
N GLU A 185 -5.52 -6.67 -17.50
CA GLU A 185 -4.25 -7.41 -17.53
C GLU A 185 -3.15 -6.71 -18.38
N LEU A 186 -3.53 -5.80 -19.28
CA LEU A 186 -2.59 -5.00 -20.08
C LEU A 186 -2.00 -3.81 -19.31
N ILE A 187 -2.49 -3.55 -18.10
CA ILE A 187 -2.03 -2.49 -17.21
C ILE A 187 -1.09 -3.10 -16.16
N PRO A 188 0.09 -2.49 -15.90
CA PRO A 188 1.02 -3.01 -14.90
C PRO A 188 0.35 -3.24 -13.55
N GLU A 189 0.65 -4.35 -12.89
CA GLU A 189 0.05 -4.74 -11.60
C GLU A 189 0.22 -3.66 -10.54
N GLU A 190 1.39 -3.01 -10.51
CA GLU A 190 1.65 -1.91 -9.61
C GLU A 190 0.70 -0.73 -9.82
N ASP A 191 0.12 -0.55 -11.00
CA ASP A 191 -0.76 0.56 -11.37
C ASP A 191 -2.25 0.21 -11.23
N LYS A 192 -2.60 -0.99 -10.77
CA LYS A 192 -3.99 -1.43 -10.58
C LYS A 192 -4.37 -1.47 -9.11
N VAL A 193 -5.65 -1.21 -8.85
CA VAL A 193 -6.31 -1.42 -7.55
C VAL A 193 -7.62 -2.13 -7.84
N GLU A 194 -7.65 -3.43 -7.60
CA GLU A 194 -8.83 -4.28 -7.82
C GLU A 194 -9.66 -4.36 -6.54
N ILE A 195 -10.93 -4.00 -6.64
CA ILE A 195 -11.87 -3.89 -5.50
C ILE A 195 -13.04 -4.83 -5.74
N THR A 196 -13.03 -5.96 -5.02
CA THR A 196 -14.17 -6.87 -4.90
C THR A 196 -15.13 -6.41 -3.79
N VAL A 197 -14.58 -6.11 -2.60
CA VAL A 197 -15.36 -5.62 -1.44
C VAL A 197 -14.51 -4.60 -0.70
N LEU A 198 -15.01 -3.36 -0.56
CA LEU A 198 -14.33 -2.33 0.22
C LEU A 198 -15.35 -1.47 0.95
N SER A 199 -15.07 -1.17 2.22
CA SER A 199 -15.84 -0.16 2.94
C SER A 199 -15.51 1.24 2.40
N ALA A 200 -16.52 2.11 2.30
CA ALA A 200 -16.34 3.52 1.94
C ALA A 200 -15.22 4.23 2.71
N ASN A 201 -15.03 3.83 3.99
CA ASN A 201 -14.04 4.42 4.87
C ASN A 201 -12.59 4.06 4.51
N ALA A 202 -12.36 2.90 3.90
CA ALA A 202 -11.01 2.43 3.59
C ALA A 202 -10.29 3.36 2.60
N PHE A 203 -11.04 4.01 1.70
CA PHE A 203 -10.49 4.99 0.74
C PHE A 203 -9.72 6.14 1.40
N TYR A 204 -10.08 6.52 2.63
CA TYR A 204 -9.41 7.62 3.33
C TYR A 204 -8.14 7.18 4.07
N TYR A 205 -7.87 5.88 4.16
CA TYR A 205 -6.70 5.34 4.86
C TYR A 205 -5.57 4.92 3.92
N PHE A 206 -5.76 5.02 2.60
CA PHE A 206 -4.65 4.96 1.66
C PHE A 206 -3.63 6.07 1.95
N ASN A 207 -2.36 5.82 1.63
CA ASN A 207 -1.36 6.87 1.70
C ASN A 207 -1.72 8.00 0.72
N ARG A 208 -1.28 9.22 1.04
CA ARG A 208 -1.69 10.44 0.32
C ARG A 208 -1.59 10.33 -1.19
N THR A 209 -0.52 9.73 -1.72
CA THR A 209 -0.27 9.63 -3.17
C THR A 209 -0.48 8.21 -3.72
N GLU A 210 -1.01 7.29 -2.91
CA GLU A 210 -1.06 5.86 -3.26
C GLU A 210 -1.94 5.58 -4.48
N LEU A 211 -3.04 6.32 -4.61
CA LEU A 211 -3.98 6.20 -5.72
C LEU A 211 -3.58 7.01 -6.95
N GLN A 212 -2.49 7.79 -6.90
CA GLN A 212 -2.08 8.59 -8.06
C GLN A 212 -1.71 7.71 -9.24
N HIS A 213 -2.29 8.03 -10.40
CA HIS A 213 -2.12 7.34 -11.66
C HIS A 213 -2.49 5.85 -11.62
N LYS A 214 -3.35 5.45 -10.68
CA LYS A 214 -3.88 4.09 -10.59
C LYS A 214 -5.15 3.91 -11.41
N LEU A 215 -5.35 2.70 -11.89
CA LEU A 215 -6.63 2.20 -12.39
C LEU A 215 -7.34 1.49 -11.24
N ILE A 216 -8.49 2.02 -10.82
CA ILE A 216 -9.37 1.39 -9.85
C ILE A 216 -10.40 0.57 -10.61
N LEU A 217 -10.42 -0.74 -10.36
CA LEU A 217 -11.32 -1.71 -10.97
C LEU A 217 -12.34 -2.17 -9.94
N ILE A 218 -13.61 -2.05 -10.28
CA ILE A 218 -14.72 -2.50 -9.45
C ILE A 218 -15.45 -3.59 -10.21
N GLU A 219 -15.48 -4.78 -9.64
CA GLU A 219 -16.05 -5.96 -10.31
C GLU A 219 -17.57 -5.87 -10.43
N ASP A 220 -18.22 -5.36 -9.39
CA ASP A 220 -19.66 -5.16 -9.33
C ASP A 220 -19.98 -3.86 -8.58
N LEU A 221 -20.50 -2.87 -9.31
CA LEU A 221 -20.94 -1.61 -8.72
C LEU A 221 -22.24 -1.76 -7.91
N ASP A 222 -23.06 -2.77 -8.21
CA ASP A 222 -24.37 -2.98 -7.57
C ASP A 222 -24.19 -3.38 -6.09
N GLY A 223 -23.12 -4.12 -5.78
CA GLY A 223 -22.70 -4.44 -4.41
C GLY A 223 -21.85 -3.37 -3.73
N ALA A 224 -21.50 -2.29 -4.43
CA ALA A 224 -20.47 -1.32 -4.02
C ALA A 224 -21.03 0.11 -3.83
N GLU A 225 -22.32 0.28 -3.59
CA GLU A 225 -22.97 1.60 -3.42
C GLU A 225 -22.25 2.51 -2.42
N SER A 226 -21.74 1.94 -1.33
CA SER A 226 -21.07 2.71 -0.27
C SER A 226 -19.78 3.41 -0.75
N VAL A 227 -19.10 2.88 -1.78
CA VAL A 227 -17.84 3.45 -2.29
C VAL A 227 -18.04 4.49 -3.40
N LEU A 228 -19.27 4.64 -3.92
CA LEU A 228 -19.55 5.54 -5.06
C LEU A 228 -19.27 7.00 -4.74
N TYR A 229 -19.52 7.44 -3.50
CA TYR A 229 -19.25 8.82 -3.11
C TYR A 229 -17.76 9.17 -3.08
N PRO A 230 -16.87 8.42 -2.37
CA PRO A 230 -15.43 8.63 -2.47
C PRO A 230 -14.89 8.60 -3.91
N LEU A 231 -15.38 7.68 -4.74
CA LEU A 231 -14.98 7.58 -6.14
C LEU A 231 -15.37 8.83 -6.94
N ARG A 232 -16.61 9.32 -6.80
CA ARG A 232 -17.07 10.57 -7.45
C ARG A 232 -16.16 11.75 -7.15
N GLU A 233 -15.79 11.90 -5.89
CA GLU A 233 -14.93 12.98 -5.43
C GLU A 233 -13.50 12.83 -5.99
N LEU A 234 -12.97 11.62 -6.07
CA LEU A 234 -11.69 11.34 -6.74
C LEU A 234 -11.76 11.63 -8.24
N GLN A 235 -12.83 11.24 -8.94
CA GLN A 235 -13.03 11.53 -10.36
C GLN A 235 -13.10 13.04 -10.62
N SER A 236 -13.89 13.76 -9.82
CA SER A 236 -14.20 15.18 -10.07
C SER A 236 -13.13 16.14 -9.53
N LYS A 237 -12.65 15.91 -8.30
CA LYS A 237 -11.75 16.81 -7.57
C LYS A 237 -10.31 16.29 -7.50
N LYS A 238 -10.06 15.05 -7.93
CA LYS A 238 -8.74 14.39 -7.88
C LYS A 238 -8.16 14.31 -6.46
N ARG A 239 -9.02 14.42 -5.44
CA ARG A 239 -8.65 14.25 -4.04
C ARG A 239 -9.88 14.02 -3.19
N ILE A 240 -9.70 13.28 -2.10
CA ILE A 240 -10.68 13.12 -1.04
C ILE A 240 -10.02 13.44 0.30
N THR A 241 -10.79 14.03 1.21
CA THR A 241 -10.32 14.34 2.56
C THR A 241 -11.38 13.90 3.56
N LYS A 242 -10.94 13.32 4.68
CA LYS A 242 -11.79 13.00 5.82
C LYS A 242 -11.13 13.47 7.11
N THR A 243 -11.92 14.14 7.93
CA THR A 243 -11.51 14.55 9.26
C THR A 243 -11.92 13.46 10.25
N VAL A 244 -10.96 12.93 11.00
CA VAL A 244 -11.23 11.94 12.05
C VAL A 244 -10.63 12.40 13.38
N VAL A 245 -11.27 12.00 14.48
CA VAL A 245 -10.75 12.25 15.82
C VAL A 245 -9.87 11.09 16.22
N HIS A 246 -8.60 11.37 16.50
CA HIS A 246 -7.63 10.41 16.98
C HIS A 246 -7.33 10.69 18.45
N LYS A 247 -7.53 9.68 19.31
CA LYS A 247 -7.19 9.78 20.73
C LYS A 247 -5.75 9.31 20.92
N ASP A 248 -4.88 10.21 21.35
CA ASP A 248 -3.49 9.84 21.62
C ASP A 248 -3.38 8.95 22.88
N SER A 249 -2.21 8.33 23.09
CA SER A 249 -2.00 7.47 24.25
C SER A 249 -2.02 8.19 25.61
N LYS A 250 -2.12 9.53 25.62
CA LYS A 250 -2.30 10.35 26.83
C LYS A 250 -3.77 10.69 27.08
N GLY A 251 -4.68 10.23 26.22
CA GLY A 251 -6.12 10.43 26.34
C GLY A 251 -6.61 11.75 25.74
N THR A 252 -5.73 12.54 25.12
CA THR A 252 -6.10 13.79 24.45
C THR A 252 -6.63 13.50 23.06
N THR A 253 -7.79 14.08 22.73
CA THR A 253 -8.39 13.98 21.39
C THR A 253 -7.74 15.01 20.47
N LYS A 254 -7.13 14.54 19.38
CA LYS A 254 -6.61 15.37 18.28
C LYS A 254 -7.42 15.12 17.02
N THR A 255 -7.72 16.19 16.32
CA THR A 255 -8.34 16.11 14.99
C THR A 255 -7.24 15.91 13.95
N ILE A 256 -7.35 14.85 13.15
CA ILE A 256 -6.44 14.58 12.03
C ILE A 256 -7.22 14.63 10.71
N HIS A 257 -6.58 15.15 9.66
CA HIS A 257 -7.13 15.17 8.31
C HIS A 257 -6.42 14.10 7.49
N LEU A 258 -7.18 13.10 7.08
CA LEU A 258 -6.74 12.08 6.14
C LEU A 258 -7.01 12.59 4.72
N THR A 259 -5.98 12.71 3.90
CA THR A 259 -6.11 13.19 2.51
C THR A 259 -5.48 12.18 1.57
N VAL A 260 -6.23 11.83 0.52
CA VAL A 260 -5.79 10.95 -0.56
C VAL A 260 -5.97 11.67 -1.88
N GLU A 261 -4.96 11.61 -2.73
CA GLU A 261 -4.87 12.32 -3.99
C GLU A 261 -4.92 11.33 -5.17
N GLY A 262 -5.66 11.73 -6.20
CA GLY A 262 -5.54 11.22 -7.56
C GLY A 262 -4.53 12.05 -8.36
N PRO A 263 -4.56 11.98 -9.71
CA PRO A 263 -5.69 11.51 -10.52
C PRO A 263 -5.77 9.97 -10.60
N VAL A 264 -6.98 9.43 -10.77
CA VAL A 264 -7.26 7.98 -10.92
C VAL A 264 -8.05 7.76 -12.21
N SER A 265 -7.94 6.57 -12.81
CA SER A 265 -8.95 6.04 -13.75
C SER A 265 -9.85 5.09 -12.98
N VAL A 266 -11.15 5.08 -13.26
CA VAL A 266 -12.12 4.22 -12.55
C VAL A 266 -12.88 3.45 -13.60
N ALA A 267 -12.98 2.14 -13.39
CA ALA A 267 -13.70 1.22 -14.26
C ALA A 267 -14.59 0.33 -13.40
N GLY A 268 -15.85 0.17 -13.80
CA GLY A 268 -16.79 -0.69 -13.10
C GLY A 268 -17.72 -1.44 -14.03
N CYS A 269 -18.35 -2.49 -13.52
CA CYS A 269 -19.43 -3.18 -14.21
C CYS A 269 -20.72 -3.05 -13.40
N THR A 270 -21.87 -2.91 -14.08
CA THR A 270 -23.19 -2.89 -13.44
C THR A 270 -24.23 -3.54 -14.35
N THR A 271 -25.28 -4.10 -13.75
CA THR A 271 -26.47 -4.57 -14.47
C THR A 271 -27.59 -3.52 -14.50
N GLN A 272 -27.44 -2.42 -13.76
CA GLN A 272 -28.51 -1.45 -13.51
C GLN A 272 -28.16 -0.06 -14.05
N GLU A 273 -28.74 0.28 -15.20
CA GLU A 273 -28.52 1.57 -15.84
C GLU A 273 -29.07 2.75 -15.01
N SER A 274 -30.17 2.54 -14.27
CA SER A 274 -30.87 3.58 -13.49
C SER A 274 -30.21 3.93 -12.16
N ILE A 275 -29.52 2.99 -11.50
CA ILE A 275 -28.88 3.23 -10.19
C ILE A 275 -27.70 4.19 -10.29
N TYR A 276 -27.15 4.39 -11.50
CA TYR A 276 -25.91 5.13 -11.71
C TYR A 276 -26.08 6.47 -12.44
N GLU A 277 -27.30 7.01 -12.52
CA GLU A 277 -27.63 8.23 -13.27
C GLU A 277 -26.83 9.46 -12.82
N ASP A 278 -26.55 9.57 -11.51
CA ASP A 278 -25.70 10.65 -10.95
C ASP A 278 -24.23 10.58 -11.40
N ASN A 279 -23.79 9.41 -11.84
CA ASN A 279 -22.39 9.09 -12.17
C ASN A 279 -22.15 8.85 -13.67
N SER A 280 -23.20 8.55 -14.43
CA SER A 280 -23.13 8.33 -15.88
C SER A 280 -22.50 9.53 -16.60
N ASN A 281 -22.76 10.75 -16.12
CA ASN A 281 -22.16 11.98 -16.66
C ASN A 281 -20.63 12.10 -16.45
N ARG A 282 -20.01 11.21 -15.67
CA ARG A 282 -18.56 11.21 -15.39
C ARG A 282 -17.83 10.01 -16.01
N SER A 283 -18.55 9.11 -16.68
CA SER A 283 -17.99 7.87 -17.20
C SER A 283 -18.53 7.57 -18.59
N PHE A 284 -17.69 6.98 -19.45
CA PHE A 284 -18.17 6.38 -20.69
C PHE A 284 -18.96 5.12 -20.39
N LEU A 285 -20.18 5.05 -20.91
CA LEU A 285 -21.02 3.86 -20.84
C LEU A 285 -20.65 2.95 -22.01
N LEU A 286 -20.15 1.75 -21.70
CA LEU A 286 -19.78 0.73 -22.67
C LEU A 286 -20.85 -0.35 -22.64
N TYR A 287 -21.65 -0.43 -23.69
CA TYR A 287 -22.66 -1.47 -23.85
C TYR A 287 -22.01 -2.70 -24.47
N ILE A 288 -22.07 -3.82 -23.77
CA ILE A 288 -21.59 -5.10 -24.30
C ILE A 288 -22.48 -5.52 -25.47
N ASP A 289 -21.84 -6.00 -26.54
CA ASP A 289 -22.51 -6.51 -27.72
C ASP A 289 -22.97 -7.96 -27.47
N GLU A 290 -24.27 -8.14 -27.26
CA GLU A 290 -24.92 -9.44 -27.03
C GLU A 290 -25.34 -10.14 -28.34
N SER A 291 -24.84 -9.70 -29.50
CA SER A 291 -25.23 -10.27 -30.80
C SER A 291 -24.57 -11.62 -31.10
N GLU A 292 -25.32 -12.55 -31.72
CA GLU A 292 -24.80 -13.88 -32.13
C GLU A 292 -23.63 -13.82 -33.12
N ILE A 293 -23.45 -12.68 -33.81
CA ILE A 293 -22.34 -12.46 -34.74
C ILE A 293 -21.02 -12.38 -33.98
N GLN A 294 -21.06 -11.87 -32.75
CA GLN A 294 -19.90 -11.75 -31.89
C GLN A 294 -19.49 -13.11 -31.29
N ASP A 295 -20.44 -13.92 -30.84
CA ASP A 295 -20.18 -15.25 -30.25
C ASP A 295 -19.52 -16.25 -31.21
N LYS A 296 -19.55 -15.96 -32.52
CA LYS A 296 -18.96 -16.78 -33.58
C LYS A 296 -17.53 -16.38 -33.96
N LYS A 297 -16.97 -15.32 -33.37
CA LYS A 297 -15.58 -14.87 -33.58
C LYS A 297 -14.61 -15.55 -32.63
#